data_AF-A0A4Q1Q3Z9-F1
#
_entry.id   AF-A0A4Q1Q3Z9-F1
#
_cell.length_a   1.000
_cell.length_b   1.000
_cell.length_c   1.000
_cell.angle_alpha   90.00
_cell.angle_beta   90.00
_cell.angle_gamma   90.00
#
_symmetry.space_group_name_H-M   'P 1'
#
loop_
_entity.id
_entity.type
_entity.pdbx_description
1 polymer ?
#
loop_
_entity_poly.entity_id
_entity_poly.type
_entity_poly.pdbx_seq_one_letter_code
_entity_poly.pdbx_strand_id
1 'polypeptide(L)'
;MTEWLTFSGIRPVLLALVVVLAFVVTNYARTNFRLDPRRRSFITKLIGCLTAVLILIVSNNIVVFFAAWMAISLQLHSLLMFYPERDRAVLAAHKKFILARCSETFLGTALLLMYLHTGSLQLDTILQSVTAANTAANAAPPLIQHVAALCLVMAALIKCAQLPLHGWLIQVVEAPTPVSALLHAGIINLGGFLLLATTPIWGNSTVAVWLLCLVSAASCCFAALIMATRISIKVRLAWSTCAQMGLMLLEIGLGYYDLALLHLVAHSVYKAHAFLSVSEVAIIRQPQARSLWRVGVIFIAFQAIVAAACWWWLNDPKWLPSALLAMALTTIWMNLYQPLLRVGVSVLTIAVYLALGALAQQVIEPQQLTQPWLEPLIALLFNAFAFTYWLVHHTPSHSLSQRWFITLNAGLYLDEWLTRFVLWLWPSHPIEYYQRRSQKEGLS
;
A
#
# COMPACT_ATOMS: atom_id res chain seq x y z
N MET A 1 4.15 24.01 -23.09
CA MET A 1 4.23 23.52 -21.69
C MET A 1 3.03 22.66 -21.29
N THR A 2 1.84 22.88 -21.87
CA THR A 2 0.61 22.09 -21.62
C THR A 2 0.65 20.65 -22.12
N GLU A 3 1.55 20.31 -23.05
CA GLU A 3 1.65 18.94 -23.55
C GLU A 3 2.31 17.98 -22.54
N TRP A 4 3.25 18.45 -21.71
CA TRP A 4 4.09 17.57 -20.89
C TRP A 4 3.59 17.39 -19.46
N LEU A 5 2.74 18.30 -18.99
CA LEU A 5 2.23 18.35 -17.61
C LEU A 5 0.70 18.36 -17.60
N THR A 6 0.11 17.63 -16.67
CA THR A 6 -1.34 17.53 -16.48
C THR A 6 -1.71 17.65 -15.01
N PHE A 7 -2.77 18.42 -14.72
CA PHE A 7 -3.22 18.76 -13.36
C PHE A 7 -4.69 18.36 -13.12
N SER A 8 -5.25 17.44 -13.92
CA SER A 8 -6.64 17.00 -13.82
C SER A 8 -6.84 15.76 -12.95
N GLY A 9 -8.09 15.52 -12.56
CA GLY A 9 -8.52 14.34 -11.80
C GLY A 9 -7.86 14.24 -10.43
N ILE A 10 -7.32 13.07 -10.09
CA ILE A 10 -6.74 12.77 -8.77
C ILE A 10 -5.42 13.51 -8.46
N ARG A 11 -4.76 14.09 -9.47
CA ARG A 11 -3.39 14.62 -9.35
C ARG A 11 -3.26 15.78 -8.35
N PRO A 12 -4.13 16.81 -8.33
CA PRO A 12 -4.03 17.91 -7.37
C PRO A 12 -4.11 17.45 -5.91
N VAL A 13 -4.98 16.48 -5.61
CA VAL A 13 -5.14 15.90 -4.28
C VAL A 13 -3.83 15.23 -3.84
N LEU A 14 -3.21 14.45 -4.74
CA LEU A 14 -1.94 13.79 -4.46
C LEU A 14 -0.78 14.78 -4.34
N LEU A 15 -0.73 15.83 -5.16
CA LEU A 15 0.29 16.87 -5.03
C LEU A 15 0.22 17.57 -3.68
N ALA A 16 -0.98 17.97 -3.24
CA ALA A 16 -1.17 18.57 -1.92
C ALA A 16 -0.70 17.63 -0.81
N LEU A 17 -1.08 16.35 -0.89
CA LEU A 17 -0.66 15.32 0.06
C LEU A 17 0.86 15.15 0.10
N VAL A 18 1.51 15.01 -1.06
CA VAL A 18 2.98 14.82 -1.16
C VAL A 18 3.70 16.06 -0.64
N VAL A 19 3.22 17.27 -0.92
CA VAL A 19 3.85 18.51 -0.42
C VAL A 19 3.76 18.61 1.10
N VAL A 20 2.60 18.31 1.69
CA VAL A 20 2.43 18.30 3.16
C VAL A 20 3.37 17.27 3.80
N LEU A 21 3.41 16.05 3.26
CA LEU A 21 4.27 15.00 3.82
C LEU A 21 5.75 15.25 3.57
N ALA A 22 6.12 15.85 2.43
CA ALA A 22 7.47 16.32 2.15
C ALA A 22 7.93 17.35 3.20
N PHE A 23 7.08 18.32 3.53
CA PHE A 23 7.36 19.32 4.56
C PHE A 23 7.59 18.67 5.93
N VAL A 24 6.67 17.81 6.37
CA VAL A 24 6.75 17.13 7.68
C VAL A 24 7.98 16.24 7.77
N VAL A 25 8.20 15.37 6.79
CA VAL A 25 9.30 14.38 6.81
C VAL A 25 10.66 15.08 6.68
N THR A 26 10.78 16.12 5.85
CA THR A 26 12.04 16.85 5.70
C THR A 26 12.39 17.61 6.98
N ASN A 27 11.41 18.24 7.64
CA ASN A 27 11.63 18.90 8.93
C ASN A 27 12.02 17.90 10.01
N TYR A 28 11.34 16.75 10.08
CA TYR A 28 11.73 15.68 11.00
C TYR A 28 13.16 15.21 10.74
N ALA A 29 13.53 14.95 9.46
CA ALA A 29 14.87 14.50 9.09
C ALA A 29 15.96 15.52 9.47
N ARG A 30 15.71 16.82 9.28
CA ARG A 30 16.65 17.88 9.66
C ARG A 30 16.94 17.88 11.17
N THR A 31 15.91 17.65 11.98
CA THR A 31 16.03 17.57 13.44
C THR A 31 16.70 16.27 13.88
N ASN A 32 16.26 15.13 13.34
CA ASN A 32 16.74 13.80 13.71
C ASN A 32 18.24 13.61 13.40
N PHE A 33 18.71 14.11 12.25
CA PHE A 33 20.11 14.01 11.84
C PHE A 33 20.96 15.24 12.20
N ARG A 34 20.55 16.07 13.17
CA ARG A 34 21.27 17.32 13.50
C ARG A 34 22.75 17.10 13.82
N LEU A 35 23.08 15.94 14.38
CA LEU A 35 24.42 15.55 14.79
C LEU A 35 25.13 14.56 13.82
N ASP A 36 24.44 14.06 12.79
CA ASP A 36 25.07 13.12 11.82
C ASP A 36 25.83 13.91 10.74
N PRO A 37 27.14 13.65 10.51
CA PRO A 37 27.92 14.34 9.48
C PRO A 37 27.35 14.15 8.06
N ARG A 38 26.61 13.06 7.82
CA ARG A 38 26.02 12.73 6.52
C ARG A 38 24.64 13.37 6.29
N ARG A 39 24.17 14.22 7.21
CA ARG A 39 22.87 14.92 7.14
C ARG A 39 22.63 15.59 5.78
N ARG A 40 23.61 16.32 5.24
CA ARG A 40 23.45 17.05 3.97
C ARG A 40 23.15 16.08 2.82
N SER A 41 23.93 15.00 2.71
CA SER A 41 23.73 13.97 1.68
C SER A 41 22.36 13.31 1.80
N PHE A 42 21.94 12.98 3.03
CA PHE A 42 20.62 12.40 3.28
C PHE A 42 19.48 13.32 2.82
N ILE A 43 19.51 14.60 3.22
CA ILE A 43 18.48 15.58 2.87
C ILE A 43 18.43 15.82 1.35
N THR A 44 19.58 15.89 0.67
CA THR A 44 19.62 16.05 -0.79
C THR A 44 18.97 14.86 -1.51
N LYS A 45 19.29 13.64 -1.09
CA LYS A 45 18.67 12.42 -1.64
C LYS A 45 17.17 12.34 -1.34
N LEU A 46 16.76 12.76 -0.13
CA LEU A 46 15.36 12.81 0.28
C LEU A 46 14.56 13.79 -0.59
N ILE A 47 15.06 15.01 -0.78
CA ILE A 47 14.44 16.01 -1.64
C ILE A 47 14.41 15.50 -3.09
N GLY A 48 15.50 14.95 -3.60
CA GLY A 48 15.54 14.37 -4.95
C GLY A 48 14.50 13.27 -5.16
N CYS A 49 14.29 12.41 -4.16
CA CYS A 49 13.24 11.38 -4.19
C CYS A 49 11.84 12.01 -4.25
N LEU A 50 11.56 13.01 -3.40
CA LEU A 50 10.27 13.68 -3.33
C LEU A 50 9.97 14.50 -4.60
N THR A 51 10.97 15.19 -5.15
CA THR A 51 10.87 15.89 -6.43
C THR A 51 10.55 14.91 -7.56
N ALA A 52 11.18 13.73 -7.59
CA ALA A 52 10.87 12.72 -8.59
C ALA A 52 9.42 12.19 -8.45
N VAL A 53 8.90 12.03 -7.23
CA VAL A 53 7.47 11.73 -7.00
C VAL A 53 6.57 12.83 -7.55
N LEU A 54 6.88 14.10 -7.28
CA LEU A 54 6.08 15.22 -7.78
C LEU A 54 6.06 15.27 -9.31
N ILE A 55 7.23 15.13 -9.95
CA ILE A 55 7.36 15.10 -11.42
C ILE A 55 6.53 13.97 -12.00
N LEU A 56 6.57 12.78 -11.40
CA LEU A 56 5.79 11.64 -11.86
C LEU A 56 4.29 11.91 -11.83
N ILE A 57 3.77 12.51 -10.75
CA ILE A 57 2.33 12.77 -10.59
C ILE A 57 1.83 13.74 -11.67
N VAL A 58 2.59 14.79 -11.98
CA VAL A 58 2.20 15.78 -13.00
C VAL A 58 2.52 15.36 -14.43
N SER A 59 3.29 14.29 -14.63
CA SER A 59 3.76 13.91 -15.97
C SER A 59 2.60 13.46 -16.86
N ASN A 60 2.43 14.14 -17.99
CA ASN A 60 1.60 13.66 -19.10
C ASN A 60 2.41 12.84 -20.10
N ASN A 61 3.73 13.01 -20.16
CA ASN A 61 4.57 12.25 -21.09
C ASN A 61 4.98 10.90 -20.50
N ILE A 62 4.81 9.79 -21.23
CA ILE A 62 5.12 8.44 -20.74
C ILE A 62 6.61 8.20 -20.47
N VAL A 63 7.50 8.88 -21.22
CA VAL A 63 8.96 8.77 -21.04
C VAL A 63 9.37 9.48 -19.76
N VAL A 64 8.85 10.67 -19.51
CA VAL A 64 9.08 11.41 -18.26
C VAL A 64 8.49 10.66 -17.07
N PHE A 65 7.29 10.09 -17.23
CA PHE A 65 6.65 9.26 -16.21
C PHE A 65 7.54 8.08 -15.81
N PHE A 66 8.06 7.34 -16.81
CA PHE A 66 8.95 6.21 -16.59
C PHE A 66 10.29 6.63 -15.96
N ALA A 67 10.92 7.70 -16.47
CA ALA A 67 12.18 8.21 -15.94
C ALA A 67 12.04 8.67 -14.48
N ALA A 68 10.94 9.35 -14.13
CA ALA A 68 10.65 9.74 -12.76
C ALA A 68 10.43 8.53 -11.85
N TRP A 69 9.73 7.49 -12.34
CA TRP A 69 9.54 6.23 -11.62
C TRP A 69 10.87 5.54 -11.28
N MET A 70 11.79 5.48 -12.24
CA MET A 70 13.15 4.97 -12.04
C MET A 70 13.96 5.84 -11.08
N ALA A 71 13.87 7.17 -11.19
CA ALA A 71 14.58 8.11 -10.33
C ALA A 71 14.17 7.95 -8.86
N ILE A 72 12.86 7.80 -8.57
CA ILE A 72 12.35 7.49 -7.23
C ILE A 72 13.00 6.21 -6.71
N SER A 73 13.06 5.18 -7.54
CA SER A 73 13.63 3.89 -7.18
C SER A 73 15.11 3.97 -6.82
N LEU A 74 15.90 4.69 -7.62
CA LEU A 74 17.35 4.87 -7.42
C LEU A 74 17.65 5.74 -6.19
N GLN A 75 16.92 6.84 -6.01
CA GLN A 75 17.08 7.70 -4.83
C GLN A 75 16.69 6.97 -3.55
N LEU A 76 15.60 6.19 -3.59
CA LEU A 76 15.18 5.37 -2.46
C LEU A 76 16.24 4.32 -2.11
N HIS A 77 16.84 3.64 -3.09
CA HIS A 77 17.93 2.69 -2.80
C HIS A 77 19.09 3.37 -2.07
N SER A 78 19.47 4.58 -2.51
CA SER A 78 20.50 5.39 -1.87
C SER A 78 20.14 5.83 -0.44
N LEU A 79 18.84 5.99 -0.13
CA LEU A 79 18.34 6.31 1.21
C LEU A 79 18.30 5.09 2.13
N LEU A 80 17.99 3.90 1.59
CA LEU A 80 18.04 2.64 2.34
C LEU A 80 19.48 2.27 2.73
N MET A 81 20.43 2.54 1.84
CA MET A 81 21.87 2.33 2.05
C MET A 81 22.53 3.42 2.92
N PHE A 82 21.76 4.19 3.71
CA PHE A 82 22.32 5.24 4.57
C PHE A 82 23.24 4.69 5.67
N TYR A 83 22.97 3.48 6.16
CA TYR A 83 23.84 2.75 7.09
C TYR A 83 24.32 1.45 6.45
N PRO A 84 25.33 1.48 5.55
CA PRO A 84 25.78 0.30 4.81
C PRO A 84 26.43 -0.75 5.72
N GLU A 85 26.86 -0.36 6.93
CA GLU A 85 27.43 -1.25 7.95
C GLU A 85 26.39 -2.21 8.57
N ARG A 86 25.09 -2.04 8.26
CA ARG A 86 24.01 -2.89 8.77
C ARG A 86 23.61 -3.90 7.70
N ASP A 87 24.07 -5.14 7.81
CA ASP A 87 23.82 -6.21 6.83
C ASP A 87 22.34 -6.39 6.49
N ARG A 88 21.46 -6.27 7.47
CA ARG A 88 20.01 -6.38 7.28
C ARG A 88 19.43 -5.22 6.46
N ALA A 89 19.95 -4.00 6.63
CA ALA A 89 19.57 -2.85 5.81
C ALA A 89 20.04 -3.02 4.37
N VAL A 90 21.25 -3.56 4.18
CA VAL A 90 21.81 -3.88 2.85
C VAL A 90 20.99 -4.96 2.14
N LEU A 91 20.68 -6.06 2.84
CA LEU A 91 19.84 -7.14 2.33
C LEU A 91 18.47 -6.60 1.86
N ALA A 92 17.82 -5.78 2.69
CA ALA A 92 16.54 -5.17 2.35
C ALA A 92 16.65 -4.23 1.13
N ALA A 93 17.73 -3.45 1.04
CA ALA A 93 17.98 -2.56 -0.08
C ALA A 93 18.22 -3.30 -1.41
N HIS A 94 18.94 -4.44 -1.38
CA HIS A 94 19.16 -5.29 -2.56
C HIS A 94 17.89 -6.00 -3.02
N LYS A 95 17.09 -6.54 -2.09
CA LYS A 95 15.77 -7.09 -2.41
C LYS A 95 14.87 -6.07 -3.08
N LYS A 96 14.80 -4.88 -2.48
CA LYS A 96 14.06 -3.75 -3.05
C LYS A 96 14.59 -3.38 -4.44
N PHE A 97 15.90 -3.43 -4.66
CA PHE A 97 16.50 -3.10 -5.95
C PHE A 97 16.06 -4.08 -7.04
N ILE A 98 16.19 -5.40 -6.82
CA ILE A 98 15.76 -6.43 -7.78
C ILE A 98 14.27 -6.27 -8.10
N LEU A 99 13.42 -6.23 -7.08
CA LEU A 99 11.98 -6.13 -7.28
C LEU A 99 11.56 -4.83 -7.96
N ALA A 100 12.26 -3.72 -7.68
CA ALA A 100 12.00 -2.47 -8.36
C ALA A 100 12.38 -2.53 -9.85
N ARG A 101 13.51 -3.18 -10.20
CA ARG A 101 13.86 -3.42 -11.61
C ARG A 101 12.81 -4.29 -12.31
N CYS A 102 12.32 -5.35 -11.67
CA CYS A 102 11.22 -6.16 -12.22
C CYS A 102 9.95 -5.33 -12.45
N SER A 103 9.53 -4.53 -11.47
CA SER A 103 8.37 -3.64 -11.62
C SER A 103 8.54 -2.64 -12.77
N GLU A 104 9.74 -2.06 -12.90
CA GLU A 104 10.07 -1.13 -13.98
C GLU A 104 10.08 -1.81 -15.35
N THR A 105 10.55 -3.05 -15.47
CA THR A 105 10.46 -3.79 -16.74
C THR A 105 9.01 -4.02 -17.18
N PHE A 106 8.11 -4.34 -16.23
CA PHE A 106 6.68 -4.45 -16.54
C PHE A 106 6.07 -3.10 -16.92
N LEU A 107 6.32 -2.04 -16.15
CA LEU A 107 5.82 -0.69 -16.46
C LEU A 107 6.32 -0.21 -17.83
N GLY A 108 7.62 -0.35 -18.10
CA GLY A 108 8.23 0.03 -19.38
C GLY A 108 7.63 -0.75 -20.56
N THR A 109 7.37 -2.05 -20.37
CA THR A 109 6.71 -2.88 -21.37
C THR A 109 5.28 -2.40 -21.64
N ALA A 110 4.49 -2.11 -20.60
CA ALA A 110 3.13 -1.59 -20.77
C ALA A 110 3.11 -0.25 -21.52
N LEU A 111 3.97 0.69 -21.14
CA LEU A 111 4.07 2.01 -21.78
C LEU A 111 4.53 1.90 -23.24
N LEU A 112 5.50 1.03 -23.52
CA LEU A 112 5.97 0.77 -24.89
C LEU A 112 4.85 0.17 -25.76
N LEU A 113 4.12 -0.81 -25.25
CA LEU A 113 3.01 -1.42 -26.00
C LEU A 113 1.90 -0.39 -26.29
N MET A 114 1.60 0.50 -25.36
CA MET A 114 0.62 1.57 -25.57
C MET A 114 1.10 2.65 -26.53
N TYR A 115 2.39 2.96 -26.54
CA TYR A 115 3.00 3.79 -27.57
C TYR A 115 2.90 3.12 -28.95
N LEU A 116 3.26 1.85 -29.07
CA LEU A 116 3.16 1.12 -30.35
C LEU A 116 1.72 1.00 -30.86
N HIS A 117 0.75 0.92 -29.95
CA HIS A 117 -0.66 0.84 -30.30
C HIS A 117 -1.25 2.18 -30.77
N THR A 118 -0.87 3.29 -30.12
CA THR A 118 -1.52 4.61 -30.32
C THR A 118 -0.67 5.61 -31.11
N GLY A 119 0.64 5.39 -31.20
CA GLY A 119 1.63 6.32 -31.77
C GLY A 119 1.93 7.56 -30.92
N SER A 120 1.29 7.72 -29.74
CA SER A 120 1.43 8.92 -28.92
C SER A 120 2.33 8.69 -27.70
N LEU A 121 3.13 9.70 -27.36
CA LEU A 121 3.88 9.75 -26.10
C LEU A 121 3.10 10.42 -24.97
N GLN A 122 1.94 10.99 -25.26
CA GLN A 122 1.10 11.68 -24.29
C GLN A 122 0.07 10.73 -23.70
N LEU A 123 0.12 10.59 -22.38
CA LEU A 123 -0.71 9.70 -21.58
C LEU A 123 -2.19 10.04 -21.76
N ASP A 124 -2.57 11.32 -21.69
CA ASP A 124 -3.98 11.73 -21.87
C ASP A 124 -4.50 11.33 -23.27
N THR A 125 -3.69 11.45 -24.33
CA THR A 125 -4.06 10.99 -25.69
C THR A 125 -4.19 9.47 -25.76
N ILE A 126 -3.26 8.73 -25.15
CA ILE A 126 -3.34 7.26 -25.04
C ILE A 126 -4.66 6.88 -24.35
N LEU A 127 -4.95 7.46 -23.18
CA LEU A 127 -6.14 7.14 -22.40
C LEU A 127 -7.44 7.47 -23.15
N GLN A 128 -7.49 8.60 -23.85
CA GLN A 128 -8.64 8.98 -24.68
C GLN A 128 -8.83 7.99 -25.84
N SER A 129 -7.76 7.61 -26.54
CA SER A 129 -7.84 6.65 -27.65
C SER A 129 -8.34 5.27 -27.18
N VAL A 130 -7.84 4.81 -26.04
CA VAL A 130 -8.24 3.52 -25.45
C VAL A 130 -9.70 3.59 -24.98
N THR A 131 -10.10 4.68 -24.33
CA THR A 131 -11.50 4.89 -23.92
C THR A 131 -12.44 4.85 -25.12
N ALA A 132 -12.12 5.59 -26.18
CA ALA A 132 -12.92 5.61 -27.41
C ALA A 132 -13.00 4.23 -28.08
N ALA A 133 -11.90 3.46 -28.11
CA ALA A 133 -11.90 2.11 -28.64
C ALA A 133 -12.77 1.15 -27.81
N ASN A 134 -12.71 1.26 -26.47
CA ASN A 134 -13.51 0.44 -25.57
C ASN A 134 -15.02 0.74 -25.72
N THR A 135 -15.42 1.99 -25.97
CA THR A 135 -16.84 2.37 -26.12
C THR A 135 -17.40 2.12 -27.51
N ALA A 136 -16.58 2.29 -28.57
CA ALA A 136 -17.06 2.20 -29.94
C ALA A 136 -17.35 0.76 -30.40
N ALA A 137 -16.73 -0.24 -29.76
CA ALA A 137 -16.63 -1.54 -30.40
C ALA A 137 -17.55 -2.64 -29.82
N ASN A 138 -18.02 -2.58 -28.56
CA ASN A 138 -18.48 -3.78 -27.82
C ASN A 138 -17.52 -4.99 -28.00
N ALA A 139 -16.29 -4.74 -28.47
CA ALA A 139 -15.36 -5.74 -28.92
C ALA A 139 -14.34 -5.94 -27.80
N ALA A 140 -13.92 -7.19 -27.64
CA ALA A 140 -12.88 -7.52 -26.69
C ALA A 140 -11.65 -6.62 -26.93
N PRO A 141 -11.03 -6.06 -25.87
CA PRO A 141 -9.85 -5.25 -26.03
C PRO A 141 -8.77 -6.01 -26.83
N PRO A 142 -7.98 -5.34 -27.68
CA PRO A 142 -6.97 -6.01 -28.47
C PRO A 142 -5.94 -6.70 -27.56
N LEU A 143 -5.28 -7.74 -28.06
CA LEU A 143 -4.29 -8.51 -27.29
C LEU A 143 -3.20 -7.60 -26.70
N ILE A 144 -2.78 -6.56 -27.45
CA ILE A 144 -1.77 -5.59 -27.00
C ILE A 144 -2.20 -4.84 -25.72
N GLN A 145 -3.48 -4.47 -25.62
CA GLN A 145 -4.03 -3.82 -24.43
C GLN A 145 -4.12 -4.79 -23.25
N HIS A 146 -4.49 -6.06 -23.49
CA HIS A 146 -4.49 -7.09 -22.44
C HIS A 146 -3.10 -7.33 -21.84
N VAL A 147 -2.07 -7.42 -22.68
CA VAL A 147 -0.69 -7.60 -22.20
C VAL A 147 -0.21 -6.37 -21.43
N ALA A 148 -0.51 -5.17 -21.93
CA ALA A 148 -0.18 -3.93 -21.23
C ALA A 148 -0.92 -3.82 -19.88
N ALA A 149 -2.20 -4.21 -19.82
CA ALA A 149 -3.00 -4.24 -18.60
C ALA A 149 -2.38 -5.17 -17.54
N LEU A 150 -2.01 -6.40 -17.92
CA LEU A 150 -1.34 -7.34 -17.02
C LEU A 150 0.00 -6.79 -16.52
N CYS A 151 0.77 -6.17 -17.39
CA CYS A 151 2.04 -5.56 -17.03
C CYS A 151 1.85 -4.39 -16.03
N LEU A 152 0.85 -3.53 -16.21
CA LEU A 152 0.53 -2.45 -15.25
C LEU A 152 0.12 -3.01 -13.89
N VAL A 153 -0.75 -4.02 -13.86
CA VAL A 153 -1.18 -4.69 -12.62
C VAL A 153 0.01 -5.33 -11.92
N MET A 154 0.86 -6.07 -12.64
CA MET A 154 2.08 -6.66 -12.05
C MET A 154 3.04 -5.61 -11.50
N ALA A 155 3.26 -4.51 -12.23
CA ALA A 155 4.09 -3.41 -11.76
C ALA A 155 3.57 -2.81 -10.45
N ALA A 156 2.24 -2.61 -10.35
CA ALA A 156 1.58 -2.10 -9.15
C ALA A 156 1.64 -3.07 -7.97
N LEU A 157 1.36 -4.37 -8.18
CA LEU A 157 1.43 -5.41 -7.15
C LEU A 157 2.84 -5.51 -6.53
N ILE A 158 3.88 -5.48 -7.36
CA ILE A 158 5.28 -5.52 -6.89
C ILE A 158 5.62 -4.28 -6.06
N LYS A 159 5.27 -3.09 -6.56
CA LYS A 159 5.56 -1.81 -5.88
C LYS A 159 4.78 -1.60 -4.59
N CYS A 160 3.58 -2.14 -4.50
CA CYS A 160 2.78 -2.13 -3.28
C CYS A 160 3.15 -3.28 -2.33
N ALA A 161 4.22 -4.03 -2.60
CA ALA A 161 4.73 -5.10 -1.75
C ALA A 161 3.68 -6.18 -1.45
N GLN A 162 2.89 -6.57 -2.46
CA GLN A 162 1.88 -7.61 -2.30
C GLN A 162 2.54 -9.00 -2.25
N LEU A 163 1.86 -9.97 -1.64
CA LEU A 163 2.39 -11.34 -1.48
C LEU A 163 2.56 -12.02 -2.84
N PRO A 164 3.62 -12.82 -3.04
CA PRO A 164 4.69 -13.15 -2.08
C PRO A 164 5.84 -12.13 -2.04
N LEU A 165 5.80 -11.06 -2.83
CA LEU A 165 6.90 -10.10 -3.06
C LEU A 165 6.98 -8.97 -2.01
N HIS A 166 6.38 -9.19 -0.84
CA HIS A 166 6.29 -8.23 0.26
C HIS A 166 7.58 -7.99 1.06
N GLY A 167 8.52 -8.94 1.03
CA GLY A 167 9.63 -9.01 1.99
C GLY A 167 10.53 -7.78 2.02
N TRP A 168 10.71 -7.11 0.88
CA TRP A 168 11.49 -5.87 0.81
C TRP A 168 10.89 -4.76 1.68
N LEU A 169 9.57 -4.61 1.74
CA LEU A 169 8.93 -3.54 2.53
C LEU A 169 8.97 -3.88 4.03
N ILE A 170 8.78 -5.15 4.38
CA ILE A 170 8.77 -5.61 5.78
C ILE A 170 10.16 -5.50 6.41
N GLN A 171 11.23 -5.71 5.64
CA GLN A 171 12.61 -5.69 6.14
C GLN A 171 13.22 -4.28 6.18
N VAL A 172 12.61 -3.31 5.52
CA VAL A 172 13.05 -1.90 5.53
C VAL A 172 12.73 -1.17 6.85
N VAL A 173 12.20 -1.88 7.86
CA VAL A 173 12.05 -1.34 9.23
C VAL A 173 13.38 -0.90 9.88
N GLU A 174 14.53 -1.34 9.34
CA GLU A 174 15.85 -0.91 9.79
C GLU A 174 16.39 0.34 9.08
N ALA A 175 15.68 0.81 8.05
CA ALA A 175 16.01 2.08 7.41
C ALA A 175 15.76 3.27 8.35
N PRO A 176 16.34 4.44 8.07
CA PRO A 176 16.14 5.58 8.92
C PRO A 176 14.66 6.01 8.95
N THR A 177 14.16 6.40 10.13
CA THR A 177 12.73 6.68 10.38
C THR A 177 12.04 7.56 9.32
N PRO A 178 12.66 8.64 8.80
CA PRO A 178 12.03 9.45 7.73
C PRO A 178 11.77 8.66 6.45
N VAL A 179 12.65 7.70 6.10
CA VAL A 179 12.52 6.84 4.92
C VAL A 179 11.39 5.85 5.13
N SER A 180 11.33 5.20 6.31
CA SER A 180 10.23 4.31 6.67
C SER A 180 8.89 5.03 6.64
N ALA A 181 8.81 6.26 7.16
CA ALA A 181 7.58 7.06 7.12
C ALA A 181 7.08 7.30 5.68
N LEU A 182 7.97 7.62 4.73
CA LEU A 182 7.57 7.83 3.33
C LEU A 182 7.16 6.55 2.61
N LEU A 183 7.90 5.46 2.82
CA LEU A 183 7.60 4.16 2.23
C LEU A 183 6.26 3.63 2.71
N HIS A 184 6.04 3.70 4.02
CA HIS A 184 4.83 3.17 4.62
C HIS A 184 3.63 4.09 4.54
N ALA A 185 3.83 5.39 4.27
CA ALA A 185 2.76 6.29 3.84
C ALA A 185 2.24 5.96 2.44
N GLY A 186 2.89 5.10 1.66
CA GLY A 186 2.40 4.68 0.34
C GLY A 186 2.64 5.70 -0.79
N ILE A 187 3.12 6.91 -0.47
CA ILE A 187 3.46 7.94 -1.47
C ILE A 187 4.53 7.46 -2.44
N ILE A 188 5.52 6.68 -1.98
CA ILE A 188 6.60 6.17 -2.83
C ILE A 188 6.21 4.89 -3.57
N ASN A 189 5.19 4.18 -3.08
CA ASN A 189 4.76 2.92 -3.68
C ASN A 189 4.07 3.18 -5.02
N LEU A 190 3.27 4.24 -5.13
CA LEU A 190 2.64 4.73 -6.38
C LEU A 190 1.81 3.72 -7.18
N GLY A 191 1.68 2.45 -6.76
CA GLY A 191 0.91 1.43 -7.48
C GLY A 191 -0.58 1.77 -7.53
N GLY A 192 -1.15 2.28 -6.43
CA GLY A 192 -2.53 2.76 -6.42
C GLY A 192 -2.75 3.94 -7.38
N PHE A 193 -1.85 4.93 -7.35
CA PHE A 193 -1.89 6.05 -8.30
C PHE A 193 -1.75 5.59 -9.75
N LEU A 194 -0.81 4.69 -10.04
CA LEU A 194 -0.60 4.14 -11.37
C LEU A 194 -1.90 3.54 -11.92
N LEU A 195 -2.55 2.67 -11.15
CA LEU A 195 -3.77 2.01 -11.60
C LEU A 195 -4.91 3.01 -11.75
N LEU A 196 -5.15 3.91 -10.79
CA LEU A 196 -6.19 4.94 -10.90
C LEU A 196 -5.97 5.87 -12.12
N ALA A 197 -4.72 6.24 -12.39
CA ALA A 197 -4.38 7.10 -13.52
C ALA A 197 -4.41 6.39 -14.87
N THR A 198 -4.40 5.06 -14.90
CA THR A 198 -4.35 4.25 -16.14
C THR A 198 -5.55 3.32 -16.28
N THR A 199 -6.62 3.52 -15.50
CA THR A 199 -7.85 2.72 -15.50
C THR A 199 -8.36 2.35 -16.89
N PRO A 200 -8.46 3.27 -17.88
CA PRO A 200 -8.91 2.92 -19.22
C PRO A 200 -8.12 1.79 -19.89
N ILE A 201 -6.81 1.66 -19.58
CA ILE A 201 -5.93 0.65 -20.17
C ILE A 201 -6.22 -0.74 -19.60
N TRP A 202 -6.36 -0.85 -18.27
CA TRP A 202 -6.44 -2.15 -17.60
C TRP A 202 -7.84 -2.58 -17.16
N GLY A 203 -8.77 -1.65 -16.91
CA GLY A 203 -10.08 -1.93 -16.33
C GLY A 203 -10.97 -2.84 -17.18
N ASN A 204 -10.83 -2.78 -18.51
CA ASN A 204 -11.59 -3.65 -19.43
C ASN A 204 -10.94 -5.03 -19.65
N SER A 205 -9.74 -5.28 -19.09
CA SER A 205 -9.09 -6.58 -19.19
C SER A 205 -9.51 -7.46 -18.01
N THR A 206 -10.42 -8.41 -18.26
CA THR A 206 -10.92 -9.34 -17.24
C THR A 206 -9.78 -10.05 -16.51
N VAL A 207 -8.78 -10.57 -17.24
CA VAL A 207 -7.65 -11.29 -16.62
C VAL A 207 -6.84 -10.38 -15.68
N ALA A 208 -6.62 -9.12 -16.06
CA ALA A 208 -5.88 -8.17 -15.23
C ALA A 208 -6.66 -7.80 -13.95
N VAL A 209 -7.97 -7.59 -14.07
CA VAL A 209 -8.86 -7.32 -12.91
C VAL A 209 -8.87 -8.51 -11.95
N TRP A 210 -9.02 -9.74 -12.46
CA TRP A 210 -8.99 -10.95 -11.63
C TRP A 210 -7.67 -11.12 -10.90
N LEU A 211 -6.54 -10.94 -11.61
CA LEU A 211 -5.21 -11.00 -11.01
C LEU A 211 -5.05 -9.96 -9.88
N LEU A 212 -5.43 -8.71 -10.16
CA LEU A 212 -5.37 -7.62 -9.19
C LEU A 212 -6.17 -7.95 -7.93
N CYS A 213 -7.44 -8.32 -8.09
CA CYS A 213 -8.33 -8.58 -6.96
C CYS A 213 -7.93 -9.80 -6.14
N LEU A 214 -7.58 -10.92 -6.78
CA LEU A 214 -7.19 -12.14 -6.08
C LEU A 214 -5.92 -11.95 -5.25
N VAL A 215 -4.87 -11.39 -5.87
CA VAL A 215 -3.59 -11.17 -5.18
C VAL A 215 -3.75 -10.14 -4.06
N SER A 216 -4.50 -9.07 -4.30
CA SER A 216 -4.71 -7.99 -3.33
C SER A 216 -5.57 -8.43 -2.15
N ALA A 217 -6.64 -9.21 -2.38
CA ALA A 217 -7.47 -9.78 -1.33
C ALA A 217 -6.70 -10.78 -0.46
N ALA A 218 -5.98 -11.72 -1.10
CA ALA A 218 -5.14 -12.67 -0.38
C ALA A 218 -4.06 -11.95 0.45
N SER A 219 -3.38 -10.96 -0.15
CA SER A 219 -2.36 -10.16 0.53
C SER A 219 -2.93 -9.39 1.69
N CYS A 220 -4.11 -8.76 1.54
CA CYS A 220 -4.82 -8.06 2.61
C CYS A 220 -5.06 -8.98 3.81
N CYS A 221 -5.67 -10.15 3.58
CA CYS A 221 -6.03 -11.09 4.63
C CYS A 221 -4.82 -11.72 5.31
N PHE A 222 -3.86 -12.26 4.55
CA PHE A 222 -2.67 -12.87 5.16
C PHE A 222 -1.81 -11.84 5.87
N ALA A 223 -1.62 -10.64 5.31
CA ALA A 223 -0.87 -9.59 5.98
C ALA A 223 -1.54 -9.13 7.27
N ALA A 224 -2.88 -9.05 7.31
CA ALA A 224 -3.64 -8.73 8.52
C ALA A 224 -3.51 -9.83 9.60
N LEU A 225 -3.53 -11.11 9.22
CA LEU A 225 -3.29 -12.22 10.16
C LEU A 225 -1.87 -12.17 10.73
N ILE A 226 -0.88 -11.99 9.86
CA ILE A 226 0.53 -11.92 10.27
C ILE A 226 0.72 -10.73 11.20
N MET A 227 0.18 -9.56 10.87
CA MET A 227 0.18 -8.37 11.73
C MET A 227 -0.31 -8.69 13.15
N ALA A 228 -1.40 -9.44 13.29
CA ALA A 228 -1.99 -9.78 14.59
C ALA A 228 -1.06 -10.66 15.46
N THR A 229 -0.18 -11.45 14.84
CA THR A 229 0.80 -12.30 15.54
C THR A 229 2.13 -11.59 15.89
N ARG A 230 2.42 -10.45 15.23
CA ARG A 230 3.70 -9.73 15.43
C ARG A 230 3.73 -8.94 16.73
N ILE A 231 4.80 -9.14 17.50
CA ILE A 231 5.05 -8.43 18.77
C ILE A 231 5.64 -7.04 18.50
N SER A 232 6.67 -6.94 17.65
CA SER A 232 7.34 -5.66 17.36
C SER A 232 6.38 -4.66 16.69
N ILE A 233 6.28 -3.46 17.26
CA ILE A 233 5.39 -2.39 16.77
C ILE A 233 5.77 -1.95 15.36
N LYS A 234 7.07 -1.75 15.07
CA LYS A 234 7.53 -1.37 13.73
C LYS A 234 7.21 -2.44 12.69
N VAL A 235 7.40 -3.72 13.03
CA VAL A 235 7.07 -4.84 12.13
C VAL A 235 5.56 -4.96 11.94
N ARG A 236 4.76 -4.80 13.01
CA ARG A 236 3.30 -4.75 12.93
C ARG A 236 2.82 -3.60 12.04
N LEU A 237 3.45 -2.43 12.16
CA LEU A 237 3.17 -1.28 11.32
C LEU A 237 3.54 -1.52 9.84
N ALA A 238 4.63 -2.24 9.57
CA ALA A 238 5.00 -2.62 8.22
C ALA A 238 3.99 -3.60 7.59
N TRP A 239 3.59 -4.63 8.35
CA TRP A 239 2.57 -5.60 7.91
C TRP A 239 1.20 -4.97 7.70
N SER A 240 0.80 -4.00 8.54
CA SER A 240 -0.43 -3.23 8.24
C SER A 240 -0.31 -2.42 6.98
N THR A 241 0.87 -1.92 6.58
CA THR A 241 0.99 -1.26 5.27
C THR A 241 0.76 -2.26 4.14
N CYS A 242 1.35 -3.45 4.20
CA CYS A 242 1.08 -4.50 3.21
C CYS A 242 -0.43 -4.82 3.11
N ALA A 243 -1.11 -4.95 4.25
CA ALA A 243 -2.54 -5.24 4.30
C ALA A 243 -3.38 -4.10 3.70
N GLN A 244 -3.12 -2.85 4.12
CA GLN A 244 -3.88 -1.67 3.69
C GLN A 244 -3.62 -1.33 2.21
N MET A 245 -2.39 -1.48 1.73
CA MET A 245 -2.12 -1.35 0.29
C MET A 245 -2.81 -2.44 -0.53
N GLY A 246 -2.89 -3.67 -0.01
CA GLY A 246 -3.69 -4.74 -0.64
C GLY A 246 -5.18 -4.40 -0.66
N LEU A 247 -5.73 -3.91 0.44
CA LEU A 247 -7.12 -3.45 0.48
C LEU A 247 -7.38 -2.31 -0.52
N MET A 248 -6.49 -1.32 -0.61
CA MET A 248 -6.61 -0.21 -1.57
C MET A 248 -6.56 -0.71 -3.02
N LEU A 249 -5.67 -1.66 -3.35
CA LEU A 249 -5.63 -2.26 -4.69
C LEU A 249 -6.87 -3.10 -4.98
N LEU A 250 -7.47 -3.73 -3.97
CA LEU A 250 -8.74 -4.44 -4.08
C LEU A 250 -9.91 -3.48 -4.32
N GLU A 251 -9.96 -2.34 -3.62
CA GLU A 251 -10.93 -1.27 -3.85
C GLU A 251 -10.85 -0.77 -5.29
N ILE A 252 -9.64 -0.56 -5.82
CA ILE A 252 -9.41 -0.21 -7.22
C ILE A 252 -9.90 -1.33 -8.14
N GLY A 253 -9.53 -2.60 -7.89
CA GLY A 253 -9.94 -3.70 -8.75
C GLY A 253 -11.45 -4.00 -8.74
N LEU A 254 -12.16 -3.59 -7.70
CA LEU A 254 -13.63 -3.66 -7.61
C LEU A 254 -14.32 -2.41 -8.16
N GLY A 255 -13.57 -1.37 -8.55
CA GLY A 255 -14.13 -0.16 -9.14
C GLY A 255 -14.49 0.96 -8.15
N TYR A 256 -14.16 0.79 -6.87
CA TYR A 256 -14.39 1.78 -5.81
C TYR A 256 -13.27 2.83 -5.78
N TYR A 257 -13.08 3.55 -6.88
CA TYR A 257 -11.97 4.50 -7.05
C TYR A 257 -12.01 5.69 -6.10
N ASP A 258 -13.22 6.17 -5.79
CA ASP A 258 -13.46 7.24 -4.81
C ASP A 258 -12.95 6.84 -3.42
N LEU A 259 -13.26 5.61 -3.00
CA LEU A 259 -12.80 5.05 -1.73
C LEU A 259 -11.30 4.79 -1.72
N ALA A 260 -10.75 4.25 -2.80
CA ALA A 260 -9.31 4.04 -2.91
C ALA A 260 -8.53 5.35 -2.80
N LEU A 261 -9.04 6.45 -3.37
CA LEU A 261 -8.44 7.77 -3.25
C LEU A 261 -8.47 8.28 -1.80
N LEU A 262 -9.63 8.19 -1.14
CA LEU A 262 -9.77 8.59 0.27
C LEU A 262 -8.89 7.73 1.19
N HIS A 263 -8.86 6.43 0.95
CA HIS A 263 -8.00 5.49 1.64
C HIS A 263 -6.54 5.88 1.47
N LEU A 264 -6.07 6.13 0.24
CA LEU A 264 -4.69 6.56 -0.02
C LEU A 264 -4.31 7.81 0.79
N VAL A 265 -5.19 8.84 0.84
CA VAL A 265 -4.95 10.06 1.63
C VAL A 265 -4.91 9.75 3.13
N ALA A 266 -5.93 9.09 3.66
CA ALA A 266 -6.04 8.77 5.08
C ALA A 266 -4.87 7.88 5.55
N HIS A 267 -4.52 6.86 4.76
CA HIS A 267 -3.40 5.97 4.98
C HIS A 267 -2.09 6.73 5.04
N SER A 268 -1.84 7.62 4.06
CA SER A 268 -0.59 8.37 3.97
C SER A 268 -0.36 9.22 5.22
N VAL A 269 -1.37 9.97 5.65
CA VAL A 269 -1.29 10.83 6.84
C VAL A 269 -1.13 10.00 8.11
N TYR A 270 -1.96 8.97 8.29
CA TYR A 270 -1.92 8.10 9.46
C TYR A 270 -0.57 7.39 9.61
N LYS A 271 -0.05 6.82 8.50
CA LYS A 271 1.20 6.07 8.51
C LYS A 271 2.42 6.95 8.68
N ALA A 272 2.45 8.11 8.04
CA ALA A 272 3.52 9.08 8.28
C ALA A 272 3.55 9.45 9.78
N HIS A 273 2.42 9.79 10.37
CA HIS A 273 2.34 10.06 11.81
C HIS A 273 2.78 8.85 12.65
N ALA A 274 2.25 7.65 12.39
CA ALA A 274 2.56 6.45 13.17
C ALA A 274 4.06 6.12 13.14
N PHE A 275 4.72 6.20 11.99
CA PHE A 275 6.15 5.90 11.88
C PHE A 275 7.04 6.98 12.49
N LEU A 276 6.65 8.26 12.41
CA LEU A 276 7.40 9.35 13.03
C LEU A 276 7.24 9.41 14.55
N SER A 277 6.08 8.95 15.07
CA SER A 277 5.74 8.96 16.50
C SER A 277 6.21 7.71 17.26
N VAL A 278 6.56 6.61 16.57
CA VAL A 278 7.11 5.42 17.23
C VAL A 278 8.56 5.69 17.64
N SER A 279 8.79 5.84 18.94
CA SER A 279 10.13 5.78 19.52
C SER A 279 10.67 4.34 19.47
N GLU A 280 11.99 4.17 19.46
CA GLU A 280 12.62 2.83 19.50
C GLU A 280 12.24 2.02 20.76
N VAL A 281 11.70 2.68 21.79
CA VAL A 281 11.31 2.09 23.09
C VAL A 281 9.78 2.15 23.29
N ALA A 282 9.00 1.92 22.25
CA ALA A 282 7.54 1.88 22.40
C ALA A 282 7.13 0.62 23.18
N ILE A 283 6.79 0.81 24.46
CA ILE A 283 6.24 -0.22 25.35
C ILE A 283 4.84 -0.58 24.86
N ILE A 284 4.62 -1.86 24.55
CA ILE A 284 3.29 -2.39 24.28
C ILE A 284 2.51 -2.34 25.59
N ARG A 285 1.58 -1.39 25.73
CA ARG A 285 0.46 -1.60 26.67
C ARG A 285 -0.32 -2.78 26.13
N GLN A 286 -0.34 -3.88 26.89
CA GLN A 286 -1.16 -5.04 26.52
C GLN A 286 -2.60 -4.55 26.30
N PRO A 287 -3.20 -4.81 25.13
CA PRO A 287 -4.61 -4.53 24.95
C PRO A 287 -5.37 -5.30 26.03
N GLN A 288 -6.24 -4.62 26.78
CA GLN A 288 -7.13 -5.28 27.72
C GLN A 288 -7.90 -6.38 26.99
N ALA A 289 -8.02 -7.56 27.60
CA ALA A 289 -8.82 -8.65 27.07
C ALA A 289 -10.28 -8.18 26.93
N ARG A 290 -10.69 -7.85 25.71
CA ARG A 290 -12.07 -7.47 25.38
C ARG A 290 -12.80 -8.71 24.87
N SER A 291 -14.07 -8.85 25.24
CA SER A 291 -14.94 -9.91 24.73
C SER A 291 -15.12 -9.75 23.22
N LEU A 292 -14.55 -10.67 22.44
CA LEU A 292 -14.67 -10.70 20.98
C LEU A 292 -16.12 -10.94 20.54
N TRP A 293 -16.95 -11.57 21.37
CA TRP A 293 -18.40 -11.62 21.17
C TRP A 293 -19.02 -10.22 21.15
N ARG A 294 -18.69 -9.35 22.11
CA ARG A 294 -19.19 -7.96 22.12
C ARG A 294 -18.69 -7.17 20.90
N VAL A 295 -17.43 -7.38 20.50
CA VAL A 295 -16.86 -6.76 19.30
C VAL A 295 -17.58 -7.23 18.04
N GLY A 296 -17.79 -8.53 17.90
CA GLY A 296 -18.48 -9.14 16.77
C GLY A 296 -19.93 -8.70 16.66
N VAL A 297 -20.68 -8.70 17.76
CA VAL A 297 -22.08 -8.23 17.77
C VAL A 297 -22.19 -6.76 17.38
N ILE A 298 -21.33 -5.89 17.93
CA ILE A 298 -21.33 -4.46 17.60
C ILE A 298 -20.94 -4.24 16.13
N PHE A 299 -19.94 -4.98 15.64
CA PHE A 299 -19.54 -4.93 14.23
C PHE A 299 -20.65 -5.37 13.29
N ILE A 300 -21.30 -6.52 13.55
CA ILE A 300 -22.42 -7.03 12.74
C ILE A 300 -23.59 -6.06 12.76
N ALA A 301 -23.90 -5.47 13.93
CA ALA A 301 -24.95 -4.46 14.07
C ALA A 301 -24.65 -3.22 13.21
N PHE A 302 -23.43 -2.66 13.32
CA PHE A 302 -23.04 -1.52 12.47
C PHE A 302 -23.04 -1.89 10.99
N GLN A 303 -22.56 -3.08 10.63
CA GLN A 303 -22.55 -3.54 9.26
C GLN A 303 -23.95 -3.62 8.68
N ALA A 304 -24.88 -4.24 9.40
CA ALA A 304 -26.28 -4.35 8.99
C ALA A 304 -26.93 -2.96 8.84
N ILE A 305 -26.69 -2.04 9.79
CA ILE A 305 -27.24 -0.68 9.75
C ILE A 305 -26.70 0.09 8.55
N VAL A 306 -25.38 0.07 8.32
CA VAL A 306 -24.75 0.82 7.23
C VAL A 306 -25.13 0.21 5.88
N ALA A 307 -25.14 -1.12 5.76
CA ALA A 307 -25.57 -1.80 4.53
C ALA A 307 -27.04 -1.51 4.21
N ALA A 308 -27.93 -1.52 5.21
CA ALA A 308 -29.33 -1.15 5.04
C ALA A 308 -29.50 0.33 4.65
N ALA A 309 -28.70 1.24 5.22
CA ALA A 309 -28.70 2.65 4.84
C ALA A 309 -28.20 2.87 3.40
N CYS A 310 -27.14 2.17 2.98
CA CYS A 310 -26.66 2.19 1.61
C CYS A 310 -27.71 1.64 0.63
N TRP A 311 -28.37 0.52 0.98
CA TRP A 311 -29.47 -0.02 0.19
C TRP A 311 -30.60 0.99 0.03
N TRP A 312 -31.03 1.60 1.13
CA TRP A 312 -32.14 2.55 1.14
C TRP A 312 -31.85 3.84 0.36
N TRP A 313 -30.62 4.34 0.46
CA TRP A 313 -30.25 5.64 -0.12
C TRP A 313 -29.71 5.52 -1.55
N LEU A 314 -28.94 4.49 -1.84
CA LEU A 314 -28.17 4.35 -3.09
C LEU A 314 -28.73 3.25 -4.00
N ASN A 315 -29.73 2.49 -3.56
CA ASN A 315 -30.34 1.38 -4.29
C ASN A 315 -29.32 0.29 -4.73
N ASP A 316 -28.15 0.26 -4.09
CA ASP A 316 -27.04 -0.65 -4.37
C ASP A 316 -26.33 -1.05 -3.06
N PRO A 317 -26.31 -2.34 -2.68
CA PRO A 317 -25.61 -2.79 -1.49
C PRO A 317 -24.10 -2.75 -1.68
N LYS A 318 -23.47 -1.65 -1.28
CA LYS A 318 -22.00 -1.55 -1.21
C LYS A 318 -21.48 -2.26 0.05
N TRP A 319 -21.14 -3.54 -0.06
CA TRP A 319 -20.70 -4.40 1.06
C TRP A 319 -19.32 -4.04 1.62
N LEU A 320 -18.33 -3.79 0.76
CA LEU A 320 -16.97 -3.44 1.21
C LEU A 320 -16.91 -2.09 1.93
N PRO A 321 -17.51 -1.00 1.41
CA PRO A 321 -17.46 0.32 2.04
C PRO A 321 -18.22 0.35 3.37
N SER A 322 -19.35 -0.37 3.44
CA SER A 322 -20.08 -0.54 4.70
C SER A 322 -19.25 -1.29 5.74
N ALA A 323 -18.49 -2.31 5.34
CA ALA A 323 -17.58 -3.07 6.22
C ALA A 323 -16.48 -2.20 6.81
N LEU A 324 -15.88 -1.31 6.02
CA LEU A 324 -14.83 -0.40 6.49
C LEU A 324 -15.39 0.64 7.47
N LEU A 325 -16.56 1.22 7.17
CA LEU A 325 -17.21 2.18 8.08
C LEU A 325 -17.66 1.50 9.37
N ALA A 326 -18.24 0.29 9.29
CA ALA A 326 -18.62 -0.49 10.45
C ALA A 326 -17.42 -0.86 11.33
N MET A 327 -16.28 -1.19 10.72
CA MET A 327 -15.03 -1.42 11.44
C MET A 327 -14.59 -0.16 12.18
N ALA A 328 -14.58 1.01 11.51
CA ALA A 328 -14.24 2.29 12.14
C ALA A 328 -15.15 2.61 13.33
N LEU A 329 -16.47 2.50 13.16
CA LEU A 329 -17.46 2.74 14.22
C LEU A 329 -17.28 1.78 15.40
N THR A 330 -17.04 0.50 15.12
CA THR A 330 -16.76 -0.49 16.16
C THR A 330 -15.53 -0.10 16.98
N THR A 331 -14.45 0.39 16.35
CA THR A 331 -13.25 0.82 17.10
C THR A 331 -13.51 2.02 18.01
N ILE A 332 -14.30 3.01 17.56
CA ILE A 332 -14.68 4.18 18.37
C ILE A 332 -15.47 3.74 19.60
N TRP A 333 -16.45 2.86 19.39
CA TRP A 333 -17.32 2.34 20.45
C TRP A 333 -16.57 1.50 21.48
N MET A 334 -15.50 0.83 21.05
CA MET A 334 -14.66 0.03 21.94
C MET A 334 -13.65 0.86 22.73
N ASN A 335 -13.17 1.98 22.19
CA ASN A 335 -12.03 2.71 22.75
C ASN A 335 -12.40 3.94 23.58
N LEU A 336 -13.50 4.61 23.27
CA LEU A 336 -13.98 5.72 24.09
C LEU A 336 -14.77 5.16 25.26
N TYR A 337 -14.69 5.75 26.46
CA TYR A 337 -15.46 5.30 27.63
C TYR A 337 -16.74 6.13 27.84
N GLN A 338 -16.71 7.41 27.46
CA GLN A 338 -17.83 8.33 27.67
C GLN A 338 -18.91 8.17 26.58
N PRO A 339 -20.19 7.96 26.95
CA PRO A 339 -21.25 7.64 25.99
C PRO A 339 -21.56 8.80 25.04
N LEU A 340 -21.60 10.04 25.55
CA LEU A 340 -21.87 11.21 24.73
C LEU A 340 -20.78 11.42 23.66
N LEU A 341 -19.52 11.24 24.07
CA LEU A 341 -18.36 11.38 23.18
C LEU A 341 -18.34 10.26 22.12
N ARG A 342 -18.73 9.02 22.47
CA ARG A 342 -18.86 7.92 21.50
C ARG A 342 -19.82 8.26 20.38
N VAL A 343 -21.01 8.76 20.74
CA VAL A 343 -22.04 9.12 19.76
C VAL A 343 -21.56 10.31 18.94
N GLY A 344 -21.06 11.37 19.57
CA GLY A 344 -20.57 12.56 18.86
C GLY A 344 -19.46 12.24 17.86
N VAL A 345 -18.46 11.46 18.25
CA VAL A 345 -17.36 11.05 17.35
C VAL A 345 -17.85 10.11 16.24
N SER A 346 -18.81 9.22 16.53
CA SER A 346 -19.42 8.35 15.50
C SER A 346 -20.16 9.16 14.45
N VAL A 347 -21.00 10.11 14.85
CA VAL A 347 -21.74 11.01 13.96
C VAL A 347 -20.77 11.85 13.12
N LEU A 348 -19.76 12.44 13.76
CA LEU A 348 -18.73 13.20 13.05
C LEU A 348 -17.98 12.34 12.02
N THR A 349 -17.64 11.09 12.37
CA THR A 349 -16.93 10.17 11.48
C THR A 349 -17.79 9.84 10.25
N ILE A 350 -19.08 9.57 10.44
CA ILE A 350 -20.02 9.31 9.34
C ILE A 350 -20.17 10.55 8.47
N ALA A 351 -20.38 11.72 9.07
CA ALA A 351 -20.53 12.98 8.34
C ALA A 351 -19.29 13.32 7.51
N VAL A 352 -18.10 13.18 8.09
CA VAL A 352 -16.82 13.39 7.39
C VAL A 352 -16.64 12.37 6.28
N TYR A 353 -16.93 11.09 6.53
CA TYR A 353 -16.84 10.03 5.51
C TYR A 353 -17.75 10.32 4.31
N LEU A 354 -19.01 10.69 4.56
CA LEU A 354 -19.96 11.04 3.50
C LEU A 354 -19.56 12.30 2.74
N ALA A 355 -19.12 13.35 3.44
CA ALA A 355 -18.68 14.59 2.81
C ALA A 355 -17.43 14.38 1.93
N LEU A 356 -16.44 13.65 2.45
CA LEU A 356 -15.25 13.31 1.69
C LEU A 356 -15.55 12.36 0.51
N GLY A 357 -16.48 11.42 0.68
CA GLY A 357 -16.98 10.56 -0.39
C GLY A 357 -17.60 11.36 -1.53
N ALA A 358 -18.49 12.31 -1.19
CA ALA A 358 -19.11 13.20 -2.18
C ALA A 358 -18.08 14.06 -2.92
N LEU A 359 -17.07 14.58 -2.22
CA LEU A 359 -15.96 15.32 -2.86
C LEU A 359 -15.10 14.42 -3.75
N ALA A 360 -14.82 13.18 -3.33
CA ALA A 360 -14.02 12.24 -4.11
C ALA A 360 -14.71 11.85 -5.42
N GLN A 361 -16.04 11.70 -5.42
CA GLN A 361 -16.82 11.40 -6.63
C GLN A 361 -16.80 12.53 -7.67
N GLN A 362 -16.58 13.78 -7.25
CA GLN A 362 -16.34 14.89 -8.19
C GLN A 362 -14.96 14.82 -8.85
N VAL A 363 -14.01 14.11 -8.25
CA VAL A 363 -12.63 13.99 -8.71
C VAL A 363 -12.43 12.75 -9.58
N ILE A 364 -13.07 11.64 -9.20
CA ILE A 364 -12.98 10.37 -9.91
C ILE A 364 -14.33 9.65 -9.85
N GLU A 365 -14.87 9.32 -11.01
CA GLU A 365 -16.13 8.59 -11.09
C GLU A 365 -15.90 7.11 -10.75
N PRO A 366 -16.73 6.51 -9.87
CA PRO A 366 -16.68 5.08 -9.63
C PRO A 366 -17.10 4.33 -10.90
N GLN A 367 -16.37 3.29 -11.26
CA GLN A 367 -16.66 2.47 -12.43
C GLN A 367 -16.91 1.04 -11.99
N GLN A 368 -18.12 0.53 -12.19
CA GLN A 368 -18.43 -0.83 -11.75
C GLN A 368 -17.75 -1.84 -12.68
N LEU A 369 -16.66 -2.45 -12.19
CA LEU A 369 -15.96 -3.54 -12.87
C LEU A 369 -16.73 -4.84 -12.58
N THR A 370 -17.89 -5.03 -13.22
CA THR A 370 -18.82 -6.12 -12.91
C THR A 370 -18.24 -7.48 -13.31
N GLN A 371 -17.84 -8.27 -12.30
CA GLN A 371 -17.45 -9.68 -12.45
C GLN A 371 -18.28 -10.52 -11.48
N PRO A 372 -19.25 -11.33 -11.95
CA PRO A 372 -20.29 -11.92 -11.11
C PRO A 372 -19.77 -12.90 -10.05
N TRP A 373 -18.57 -13.43 -10.22
CA TRP A 373 -17.95 -14.40 -9.29
C TRP A 373 -16.88 -13.80 -8.39
N LEU A 374 -16.45 -12.57 -8.65
CA LEU A 374 -15.31 -11.98 -7.97
C LEU A 374 -15.66 -11.59 -6.53
N GLU A 375 -16.77 -10.87 -6.34
CA GLU A 375 -17.22 -10.44 -5.02
C GLU A 375 -17.55 -11.60 -4.07
N PRO A 376 -18.31 -12.64 -4.48
CA PRO A 376 -18.56 -13.80 -3.61
C PRO A 376 -17.28 -14.53 -3.19
N LEU A 377 -16.31 -14.66 -4.10
CA LEU A 377 -15.04 -15.32 -3.81
C LEU A 377 -14.21 -14.50 -2.80
N ILE A 378 -14.15 -13.18 -2.97
CA ILE A 378 -13.52 -12.28 -2.02
C ILE A 378 -14.20 -12.39 -0.65
N ALA A 379 -15.53 -12.38 -0.61
CA ALA A 379 -16.28 -12.54 0.64
C ALA A 379 -15.95 -13.86 1.35
N LEU A 380 -15.85 -14.97 0.60
CA LEU A 380 -15.43 -16.27 1.15
C LEU A 380 -14.02 -16.20 1.74
N LEU A 381 -13.08 -15.55 1.05
CA LEU A 381 -11.70 -15.36 1.52
C LEU A 381 -11.66 -14.53 2.82
N PHE A 382 -12.46 -13.46 2.93
CA PHE A 382 -12.56 -12.65 4.15
C PHE A 382 -13.22 -13.42 5.31
N ASN A 383 -14.19 -14.29 5.03
CA ASN A 383 -14.77 -15.17 6.03
C ASN A 383 -13.74 -16.20 6.55
N ALA A 384 -12.95 -16.80 5.65
CA ALA A 384 -11.88 -17.71 6.04
C ALA A 384 -10.80 -17.01 6.88
N PHE A 385 -10.48 -15.77 6.54
CA PHE A 385 -9.64 -14.89 7.35
C PHE A 385 -10.20 -14.69 8.77
N ALA A 386 -11.47 -14.30 8.89
CA ALA A 386 -12.11 -14.05 10.18
C ALA A 386 -12.12 -15.31 11.06
N PHE A 387 -12.38 -16.47 10.46
CA PHE A 387 -12.32 -17.77 11.13
C PHE A 387 -10.91 -18.10 11.62
N THR A 388 -9.88 -17.90 10.79
CA THR A 388 -8.49 -18.18 11.15
C THR A 388 -8.00 -17.25 12.26
N TYR A 389 -8.35 -15.97 12.18
CA TYR A 389 -8.09 -15.00 13.25
C TYR A 389 -8.75 -15.46 14.57
N TRP A 390 -10.02 -15.88 14.52
CA TRP A 390 -10.73 -16.37 15.68
C TRP A 390 -10.06 -17.61 16.29
N LEU A 391 -9.67 -18.58 15.45
CA LEU A 391 -8.99 -19.82 15.87
C LEU A 391 -7.68 -19.52 16.60
N VAL A 392 -6.82 -18.69 16.00
CA VAL A 392 -5.50 -18.35 16.55
C VAL A 392 -5.60 -17.65 17.90
N HIS A 393 -6.59 -16.78 18.09
CA HIS A 393 -6.72 -15.97 19.30
C HIS A 393 -7.53 -16.62 20.44
N HIS A 394 -8.48 -17.51 20.16
CA HIS A 394 -9.34 -18.10 21.19
C HIS A 394 -9.00 -19.54 21.58
N THR A 395 -8.25 -20.25 20.73
CA THR A 395 -7.88 -21.65 21.01
C THR A 395 -6.36 -21.83 21.06
N PRO A 396 -5.60 -21.07 21.87
CA PRO A 396 -4.13 -21.08 21.84
C PRO A 396 -3.51 -22.43 22.24
N SER A 397 -4.25 -23.27 22.97
CA SER A 397 -3.83 -24.62 23.36
C SER A 397 -4.03 -25.68 22.26
N HIS A 398 -4.80 -25.36 21.21
CA HIS A 398 -5.09 -26.33 20.14
C HIS A 398 -3.91 -26.45 19.17
N SER A 399 -3.57 -27.67 18.77
CA SER A 399 -2.40 -27.96 17.92
C SER A 399 -2.42 -27.22 16.57
N LEU A 400 -3.58 -27.11 15.94
CA LEU A 400 -3.76 -26.35 14.70
C LEU A 400 -3.54 -24.85 14.90
N SER A 401 -4.00 -24.30 16.03
CA SER A 401 -3.84 -22.88 16.36
C SER A 401 -2.35 -22.54 16.55
N GLN A 402 -1.60 -23.40 17.24
CA GLN A 402 -0.16 -23.24 17.40
C GLN A 402 0.59 -23.29 16.07
N ARG A 403 0.25 -24.22 15.18
CA ARG A 403 0.85 -24.31 13.84
C ARG A 403 0.59 -23.04 13.03
N TRP A 404 -0.66 -22.56 13.01
CA TRP A 404 -1.02 -21.31 12.35
C TRP A 404 -0.31 -20.11 12.98
N PHE A 405 -0.25 -20.02 14.29
CA PHE A 405 0.47 -18.95 14.98
C PHE A 405 1.95 -18.92 14.62
N ILE A 406 2.64 -20.07 14.62
CA ILE A 406 4.07 -20.16 14.26
C ILE A 406 4.29 -19.75 12.81
N THR A 407 3.50 -20.29 11.88
CA THR A 407 3.63 -19.99 10.44
C THR A 407 3.30 -18.54 10.11
N LEU A 408 2.24 -17.99 10.69
CA LEU A 408 1.89 -16.57 10.54
C LEU A 408 2.95 -15.67 11.17
N ASN A 409 3.45 -16.00 12.36
CA ASN A 409 4.53 -15.23 12.97
C ASN A 409 5.82 -15.33 12.15
N ALA A 410 6.05 -16.39 11.38
CA ALA A 410 7.17 -16.47 10.43
C ALA A 410 6.92 -15.71 9.11
N GLY A 411 5.74 -15.11 8.90
CA GLY A 411 5.37 -14.48 7.64
C GLY A 411 5.12 -15.48 6.51
N LEU A 412 4.62 -16.68 6.85
CA LEU A 412 4.37 -17.80 5.95
C LEU A 412 5.61 -18.31 5.18
N TYR A 413 6.81 -17.91 5.58
CA TYR A 413 8.08 -18.21 4.89
C TYR A 413 8.12 -17.75 3.41
N LEU A 414 7.20 -16.87 3.00
CA LEU A 414 7.04 -16.45 1.59
C LEU A 414 8.22 -15.63 1.05
N ASP A 415 9.04 -15.06 1.92
CA ASP A 415 10.22 -14.25 1.55
C ASP A 415 11.54 -15.05 1.60
N GLU A 416 11.52 -16.30 2.04
CA GLU A 416 12.72 -17.11 2.24
C GLU A 416 13.47 -17.38 0.92
N TRP A 417 12.73 -17.67 -0.16
CA TRP A 417 13.32 -17.89 -1.48
C TRP A 417 14.03 -16.64 -2.01
N LEU A 418 13.42 -15.46 -1.85
CA LEU A 418 14.00 -14.20 -2.29
C LEU A 418 15.22 -13.84 -1.43
N THR A 419 15.15 -14.11 -0.12
CA THR A 419 16.30 -13.96 0.78
C THR A 419 17.49 -14.78 0.32
N ARG A 420 17.27 -16.07 0.04
CA ARG A 420 18.33 -16.98 -0.45
C ARG A 420 18.90 -16.51 -1.79
N PHE A 421 18.03 -16.09 -2.70
CA PHE A 421 18.45 -15.57 -4.01
C PHE A 421 19.33 -14.31 -3.86
N VAL A 422 18.95 -13.37 -2.99
CA VAL A 422 19.74 -12.16 -2.77
C VAL A 422 21.07 -12.47 -2.08
N LEU A 423 21.10 -13.38 -1.10
CA LEU A 423 22.34 -13.79 -0.44
C LEU A 423 23.26 -14.59 -1.37
N TRP A 424 22.70 -15.28 -2.36
CA TRP A 424 23.49 -15.92 -3.41
C TRP A 424 24.16 -14.90 -4.33
N LEU A 425 23.46 -13.82 -4.71
CA LEU A 425 24.02 -12.73 -5.52
C LEU A 425 24.98 -11.82 -4.73
N TRP A 426 24.64 -11.51 -3.48
CA TRP A 426 25.41 -10.67 -2.57
C TRP A 426 25.57 -11.37 -1.22
N PRO A 427 26.59 -12.23 -1.07
CA PRO A 427 26.88 -12.89 0.20
C PRO A 427 27.11 -11.86 1.30
N SER A 428 26.40 -11.98 2.42
CA SER A 428 26.77 -11.27 3.64
C SER A 428 27.82 -12.09 4.38
N HIS A 429 28.91 -11.46 4.81
CA HIS A 429 29.96 -12.09 5.61
C HIS A 429 29.82 -11.67 7.08
N PRO A 430 28.97 -12.35 7.89
CA PRO A 430 28.72 -11.96 9.28
C PRO A 430 29.99 -12.03 10.17
N ILE A 431 31.00 -12.80 9.77
CA ILE A 431 32.24 -12.98 10.54
C ILE A 431 33.09 -11.70 10.55
N GLU A 432 33.17 -10.98 9.43
CA GLU A 432 33.94 -9.73 9.36
C GLU A 432 33.32 -8.61 10.22
N TYR A 433 31.99 -8.58 10.37
CA TYR A 433 31.31 -7.59 11.21
C TYR A 433 31.71 -7.72 12.68
N TYR A 434 31.70 -8.95 13.23
CA TYR A 434 32.12 -9.20 14.60
C TYR A 434 33.62 -8.95 14.80
N GLN A 435 34.47 -9.28 13.81
CA GLN A 435 35.91 -8.98 13.85
C GLN A 435 36.20 -7.48 13.82
N ARG A 436 35.53 -6.70 12.95
CA ARG A 436 35.67 -5.23 12.90
C ARG A 436 35.14 -4.55 14.15
N ARG A 437 34.08 -5.09 14.76
CA ARG A 437 33.52 -4.59 16.02
C ARG A 437 34.43 -4.88 17.20
N SER A 438 34.96 -6.10 17.32
CA SER A 438 35.94 -6.46 18.36
C SER A 438 37.20 -5.60 18.26
N GLN A 439 37.70 -5.35 17.04
CA GLN A 439 38.83 -4.44 16.82
C GLN A 439 38.51 -2.97 17.16
N LYS A 440 37.30 -2.47 16.88
CA LYS A 440 36.89 -1.10 17.22
C LYS A 440 36.59 -0.90 18.71
N GLU A 441 36.10 -1.93 19.41
CA GLU A 441 35.76 -1.88 20.83
C GLU A 441 36.96 -2.30 21.73
N GLY A 442 38.12 -2.61 21.15
CA GLY A 442 39.32 -3.02 21.91
C GLY A 442 39.16 -4.37 22.63
N LEU A 443 38.18 -5.16 22.19
CA LEU A 443 37.89 -6.50 22.71
C LEU A 443 38.61 -7.51 21.81
N SER A 444 39.93 -7.58 21.97
CA SER A 444 40.76 -8.64 21.38
C SER A 444 41.11 -9.68 22.43
#